data_AF-N4U4U2-F1
#
_entry.id   AF-N4U4U2-F1
#
_cell.length_a   1.000
_cell.length_b   1.000
_cell.length_c   1.000
_cell.angle_alpha   90.00
_cell.angle_beta   90.00
_cell.angle_gamma   90.00
#
_symmetry.space_group_name_H-M   'P 1'
#
loop_
_entity.id
_entity.type
_entity.pdbx_description
1 polymer ?
#
loop_
_entity_poly.entity_id
_entity_poly.type
_entity_poly.pdbx_seq_one_letter_code
_entity_poly.pdbx_strand_id
1 'polypeptide(L)'
;MRKDNLIQHLRGFHQLDTLPILDDWRIPPPPISSRCGFCDQHLASWQDRADHLTQHFRQGTTMAEWKGDHNFEPSIAAQVRNALPPYLLANEALTMVPFSAMDPTVPDHFAQIEERNGKTVPDPEQQLDPGFDLTPDSYTKFLAWHLGRFAQQSFASGVFPTDEMFQSEARRLFYGSDDNWEQTIADNEQWIATFRRQHLSKD
;
A
#
# COMPACT_ATOMS: atom_id res chain seq x y z
N MET A 1 10.97 -18.72 6.69
CA MET A 1 10.43 -20.04 6.25
C MET A 1 9.48 -20.53 7.35
N ARG A 2 8.21 -20.89 7.03
CA ARG A 2 7.27 -21.42 8.05
C ARG A 2 7.73 -22.80 8.55
N LYS A 3 7.48 -23.11 9.83
CA LYS A 3 7.87 -24.38 10.49
C LYS A 3 7.44 -25.60 9.68
N ASP A 4 6.23 -25.56 9.12
CA ASP A 4 5.65 -26.66 8.36
C ASP A 4 6.40 -26.95 7.06
N ASN A 5 6.83 -25.90 6.34
CA ASN A 5 7.63 -26.02 5.12
C ASN A 5 9.01 -26.61 5.43
N LEU A 6 9.61 -26.23 6.57
CA LEU A 6 10.90 -26.76 7.01
C LEU A 6 10.76 -28.25 7.39
N ILE A 7 9.71 -28.62 8.10
CA ILE A 7 9.41 -30.02 8.44
C ILE A 7 9.22 -30.86 7.17
N GLN A 8 8.46 -30.35 6.20
CA GLN A 8 8.25 -31.04 4.93
C GLN A 8 9.56 -31.24 4.17
N HIS A 9 10.43 -30.23 4.13
CA HIS A 9 11.75 -30.34 3.50
C HIS A 9 12.64 -31.37 4.20
N LEU A 10 12.71 -31.35 5.53
CA LEU A 10 13.51 -32.28 6.34
C LEU A 10 13.05 -33.74 6.17
N ARG A 11 11.74 -33.98 6.10
CA ARG A 11 11.19 -35.32 5.84
C ARG A 11 11.39 -35.76 4.39
N GLY A 12 11.13 -34.88 3.43
CA GLY A 12 11.13 -35.24 2.01
C GLY A 12 12.53 -35.37 1.40
N PHE A 13 13.42 -34.42 1.70
CA PHE A 13 14.75 -34.35 1.08
C PHE A 13 15.86 -34.94 1.95
N HIS A 14 15.70 -34.91 3.28
CA HIS A 14 16.70 -35.44 4.23
C HIS A 14 16.26 -36.72 4.92
N GLN A 15 15.04 -37.21 4.68
CA GLN A 15 14.53 -38.51 5.17
C GLN A 15 14.68 -38.67 6.70
N LEU A 16 14.53 -37.56 7.44
CA LEU A 16 14.57 -37.59 8.89
C LEU A 16 13.24 -38.08 9.46
N ASP A 17 13.24 -39.28 10.06
CA ASP A 17 12.08 -39.85 10.76
C ASP A 17 11.80 -39.12 12.09
N THR A 18 12.86 -38.76 12.82
CA THR A 18 12.81 -37.93 14.03
C THR A 18 13.26 -36.51 13.71
N LEU A 19 12.38 -35.55 13.96
CA LEU A 19 12.68 -34.12 13.77
C LEU A 19 13.46 -33.57 14.98
N PRO A 20 14.46 -32.70 14.77
CA PRO A 20 15.11 -31.97 15.86
C PRO A 20 14.13 -31.01 16.55
N ILE A 21 14.48 -30.51 17.73
CA ILE A 21 13.71 -29.48 18.43
C ILE A 21 13.83 -28.17 17.64
N LEU A 22 12.83 -27.89 16.80
CA LEU A 22 12.84 -26.74 15.91
C LEU A 22 12.53 -25.41 16.60
N ASP A 23 11.98 -25.45 17.82
CA ASP A 23 11.53 -24.23 18.51
C ASP A 23 12.72 -23.34 18.92
N ASP A 24 13.89 -23.93 19.16
CA ASP A 24 15.14 -23.22 19.44
C ASP A 24 15.68 -22.49 18.19
N TRP A 25 15.23 -22.87 17.00
CA TRP A 25 15.62 -22.24 15.74
C TRP A 25 14.74 -21.03 15.43
N ARG A 26 13.67 -20.81 16.21
CA ARG A 26 12.81 -19.65 16.08
C ARG A 26 13.50 -18.44 16.70
N ILE A 27 14.00 -17.55 15.84
CA ILE A 27 14.42 -16.23 16.27
C ILE A 27 13.16 -15.45 16.66
N PRO A 28 13.00 -15.01 17.92
CA PRO A 28 11.87 -14.17 18.29
C PRO A 28 11.95 -12.86 17.49
N PRO A 29 10.81 -12.37 16.97
CA PRO A 29 10.80 -11.09 16.29
C PRO A 29 11.29 -10.00 17.26
N PRO A 30 11.99 -8.97 16.76
CA PRO A 30 12.35 -7.83 17.60
C PRO A 30 11.08 -7.22 18.21
N PRO A 31 11.16 -6.52 19.35
CA PRO A 31 10.04 -5.72 19.83
C PRO A 31 9.67 -4.70 18.74
N ILE A 32 8.49 -4.85 18.16
CA ILE A 32 7.99 -3.94 17.12
C ILE A 32 7.09 -2.93 17.80
N SER A 33 7.60 -1.71 17.90
CA SER A 33 6.81 -0.56 18.32
C SER A 33 5.88 -0.11 17.20
N SER A 34 4.63 0.23 17.54
CA SER A 34 3.67 0.78 16.58
C SER A 34 2.63 1.67 17.24
N ARG A 35 1.94 2.46 16.42
CA ARG A 35 0.78 3.27 16.78
C ARG A 35 -0.51 2.57 16.33
N CYS A 36 -1.54 2.66 17.16
CA CYS A 36 -2.91 2.32 16.77
C CYS A 36 -3.54 3.49 16.00
N GLY A 37 -4.05 3.26 14.79
CA GLY A 37 -4.69 4.32 13.99
C GLY A 37 -6.12 4.64 14.40
N PHE A 38 -6.71 3.87 15.32
CA PHE A 38 -8.06 4.11 15.86
C PHE A 38 -8.05 5.06 17.07
N CYS A 39 -7.03 4.95 17.94
CA CYS A 39 -6.98 5.66 19.21
C CYS A 39 -5.62 6.29 19.56
N ASP A 40 -4.65 6.24 18.64
CA ASP A 40 -3.28 6.75 18.79
C ASP A 40 -2.46 6.12 19.94
N GLN A 41 -2.94 5.04 20.56
CA GLN A 41 -2.19 4.31 21.58
C GLN A 41 -0.90 3.72 20.98
N HIS A 42 0.19 3.89 21.70
CA HIS A 42 1.48 3.30 21.38
C HIS A 42 1.57 1.88 21.94
N LEU A 43 2.02 0.94 21.11
CA LEU A 43 2.01 -0.50 21.33
C LEU A 43 3.44 -1.01 21.20
N ALA A 44 4.00 -1.58 22.27
CA ALA A 44 5.42 -1.92 22.35
C ALA A 44 5.77 -3.29 21.73
N SER A 45 4.75 -4.12 21.45
CA SER A 45 4.94 -5.44 20.87
C SER A 45 3.87 -5.79 19.86
N TRP A 46 4.17 -6.78 19.02
CA TRP A 46 3.21 -7.33 18.06
C TRP A 46 2.01 -7.99 18.76
N GLN A 47 2.22 -8.63 19.91
CA GLN A 47 1.15 -9.26 20.68
C GLN A 47 0.19 -8.20 21.25
N ASP A 48 0.74 -7.15 21.88
CA ASP A 48 -0.07 -6.02 22.38
C ASP A 48 -0.89 -5.40 21.24
N ARG A 49 -0.28 -5.26 20.05
CA ARG A 49 -0.97 -4.77 18.87
C ARG A 49 -2.12 -5.68 18.45
N ALA A 50 -1.90 -6.99 18.32
CA ALA A 50 -2.93 -7.92 17.89
C ALA A 50 -4.13 -7.92 18.85
N ASP A 51 -3.86 -7.97 20.16
CA ASP A 51 -4.89 -7.99 21.20
C ASP A 51 -5.67 -6.66 21.23
N HIS A 52 -4.97 -5.53 21.17
CA HIS A 52 -5.57 -4.20 21.15
C HIS A 52 -6.43 -3.96 19.90
N LEU A 53 -5.93 -4.29 18.70
CA LEU A 53 -6.70 -4.11 17.46
C LEU A 53 -7.94 -5.02 17.43
N THR A 54 -7.84 -6.24 17.97
CA THR A 54 -8.99 -7.14 18.08
C THR A 54 -10.12 -6.53 18.90
N GLN A 55 -9.81 -5.78 19.96
CA GLN A 55 -10.82 -5.10 20.76
C GLN A 55 -11.60 -4.06 19.93
N HIS A 56 -10.91 -3.25 19.14
CA HIS A 56 -11.52 -2.27 18.25
C HIS A 56 -12.46 -2.94 17.24
N PHE A 57 -11.99 -3.98 16.53
CA PHE A 57 -12.84 -4.70 15.58
C PHE A 57 -14.06 -5.36 16.23
N ARG A 58 -13.92 -5.89 17.46
CA ARG A 58 -15.07 -6.43 18.23
C ARG A 58 -16.09 -5.36 18.61
N GLN A 59 -15.67 -4.10 18.71
CA GLN A 59 -16.54 -2.94 18.95
C GLN A 59 -17.16 -2.40 17.66
N GLY A 60 -16.86 -3.00 16.50
CA GLY A 60 -17.45 -2.64 15.22
C GLY A 60 -16.69 -1.58 14.44
N THR A 61 -15.51 -1.14 14.89
CA THR A 61 -14.67 -0.25 14.07
C THR A 61 -14.16 -0.99 12.85
N THR A 62 -14.08 -0.33 11.72
CA THR A 62 -13.56 -0.87 10.46
C THR A 62 -12.29 -0.14 10.06
N MET A 63 -11.66 -0.55 8.96
CA MET A 63 -10.51 0.19 8.43
C MET A 63 -10.89 1.61 7.95
N ALA A 64 -12.18 1.91 7.74
CA ALA A 64 -12.62 3.26 7.36
C ALA A 64 -12.37 4.30 8.46
N GLU A 65 -12.35 3.87 9.73
CA GLU A 65 -12.03 4.72 10.88
C GLU A 65 -10.53 4.82 11.18
N TRP A 66 -9.67 4.07 10.46
CA TRP A 66 -8.23 4.10 10.68
C TRP A 66 -7.61 5.40 10.15
N LYS A 67 -6.78 6.06 10.97
CA LYS A 67 -6.08 7.30 10.59
C LYS A 67 -4.58 7.13 10.56
N GLY A 68 -3.91 7.73 9.58
CA GLY A 68 -2.45 7.72 9.47
C GLY A 68 -1.82 6.33 9.36
N ASP A 69 -0.50 6.27 9.54
CA ASP A 69 0.29 5.04 9.35
C ASP A 69 0.52 4.30 10.68
N HIS A 70 1.17 3.14 10.61
CA HIS A 70 1.62 2.35 11.74
C HIS A 70 2.61 3.06 12.67
N ASN A 71 3.28 4.11 12.19
CA ASN A 71 4.41 4.76 12.85
C ASN A 71 5.47 3.73 13.32
N PHE A 72 5.77 2.75 12.47
CA PHE A 72 6.90 1.86 12.70
C PHE A 72 8.21 2.66 12.73
N GLU A 73 9.19 2.16 13.48
CA GLU A 73 10.56 2.68 13.39
C GLU A 73 11.07 2.58 11.95
N PRO A 74 11.92 3.52 11.48
CA PRO A 74 12.35 3.56 10.07
C PRO A 74 12.97 2.25 9.57
N SER A 75 13.73 1.56 10.42
CA SER A 75 14.35 0.26 10.11
C SER A 75 13.32 -0.85 9.87
N ILE A 76 12.19 -0.81 10.57
CA ILE A 76 11.07 -1.75 10.41
C ILE A 76 10.20 -1.33 9.23
N ALA A 77 9.88 -0.05 9.09
CA ALA A 77 9.12 0.49 7.97
C ALA A 77 9.78 0.13 6.62
N ALA A 78 11.11 0.24 6.52
CA ALA A 78 11.86 -0.14 5.33
C ALA A 78 11.80 -1.64 4.97
N GLN A 79 11.39 -2.50 5.91
CA GLN A 79 11.22 -3.93 5.67
C GLN A 79 9.80 -4.29 5.21
N VAL A 80 8.84 -3.37 5.33
CA VAL A 80 7.48 -3.57 4.85
C VAL A 80 7.50 -3.53 3.32
N ARG A 81 7.03 -4.60 2.70
CA ARG A 81 6.91 -4.75 1.24
C ARG A 81 5.50 -5.14 0.89
N ASN A 82 5.09 -4.84 -0.34
CA ASN A 82 3.80 -5.27 -0.87
C ASN A 82 2.63 -4.88 0.04
N ALA A 83 2.64 -3.64 0.53
CA ALA A 83 1.64 -3.16 1.46
C ALA A 83 1.22 -1.73 1.10
N LEU A 84 -0.04 -1.44 1.41
CA LEU A 84 -0.55 -0.08 1.40
C LEU A 84 -0.51 0.53 2.78
N PRO A 85 -0.31 1.85 2.88
CA PRO A 85 -0.53 2.58 4.11
C PRO A 85 -1.93 2.26 4.68
N PRO A 86 -2.05 1.97 5.98
CA PRO A 86 -3.31 1.56 6.59
C PRO A 86 -4.49 2.50 6.38
N TYR A 87 -4.24 3.81 6.34
CA TYR A 87 -5.26 4.83 6.12
C TYR A 87 -5.85 4.81 4.69
N LEU A 88 -5.21 4.11 3.75
CA LEU A 88 -5.71 3.92 2.39
C LEU A 88 -6.54 2.65 2.22
N LEU A 89 -6.41 1.68 3.13
CA LEU A 89 -6.99 0.35 2.93
C LEU A 89 -8.50 0.38 2.73
N ALA A 90 -9.22 1.28 3.40
CA ALA A 90 -10.66 1.42 3.23
C ALA A 90 -11.05 1.96 1.85
N ASN A 91 -10.39 3.02 1.36
CA ASN A 91 -10.64 3.56 0.02
C ASN A 91 -10.23 2.56 -1.07
N GLU A 92 -9.12 1.87 -0.85
CA GLU A 92 -8.60 0.92 -1.82
C GLU A 92 -9.53 -0.30 -1.97
N ALA A 93 -10.11 -0.77 -0.86
CA ALA A 93 -11.12 -1.82 -0.87
C ALA A 93 -12.40 -1.47 -1.66
N LEU A 94 -12.61 -0.18 -1.98
CA LEU A 94 -13.73 0.31 -2.78
C LEU A 94 -13.40 0.48 -4.27
N THR A 95 -12.14 0.25 -4.67
CA THR A 95 -11.74 0.29 -6.09
C THR A 95 -12.33 -0.90 -6.85
N MET A 96 -12.43 -0.82 -8.18
CA MET A 96 -13.07 -1.87 -8.98
C MET A 96 -12.40 -3.24 -8.84
N VAL A 97 -11.08 -3.28 -8.67
CA VAL A 97 -10.32 -4.49 -8.39
C VAL A 97 -9.35 -4.19 -7.24
N PRO A 98 -9.78 -4.49 -6.00
CA PRO A 98 -8.97 -4.22 -4.82
C PRO A 98 -7.68 -5.05 -4.77
N PHE A 99 -6.71 -4.52 -4.05
CA PHE A 99 -5.43 -5.12 -3.77
C PHE A 99 -5.62 -6.39 -2.95
N SER A 100 -4.90 -7.44 -3.34
CA SER A 100 -4.81 -8.67 -2.57
C SER A 100 -3.36 -9.02 -2.26
N ALA A 101 -3.02 -9.04 -0.97
CA ALA A 101 -1.72 -9.54 -0.51
C ALA A 101 -1.60 -11.07 -0.59
N MET A 102 -2.75 -11.76 -0.70
CA MET A 102 -2.84 -13.22 -0.52
C MET A 102 -3.14 -13.96 -1.83
N ASP A 103 -3.65 -13.27 -2.83
CA ASP A 103 -4.06 -13.85 -4.10
C ASP A 103 -3.20 -13.27 -5.24
N PRO A 104 -2.22 -14.04 -5.74
CA PRO A 104 -1.36 -13.59 -6.83
C PRO A 104 -2.09 -13.57 -8.20
N THR A 105 -3.34 -14.04 -8.27
CA THR A 105 -4.13 -14.02 -9.51
C THR A 105 -4.89 -12.71 -9.71
N VAL A 106 -5.02 -11.90 -8.65
CA VAL A 106 -5.60 -10.57 -8.74
C VAL A 106 -4.63 -9.68 -9.52
N PRO A 107 -5.04 -9.11 -10.67
CA PRO A 107 -4.19 -8.18 -11.41
C PRO A 107 -3.82 -7.00 -10.53
N ASP A 108 -2.52 -6.68 -10.47
CA ASP A 108 -2.11 -5.46 -9.79
C ASP A 108 -2.68 -4.22 -10.51
N HIS A 109 -2.63 -3.08 -9.82
CA HIS A 109 -3.15 -1.82 -10.35
C HIS A 109 -2.52 -1.42 -11.69
N PHE A 110 -1.27 -1.84 -11.98
CA PHE A 110 -0.63 -1.55 -13.26
C PHE A 110 -1.22 -2.38 -14.40
N ALA A 111 -1.39 -3.70 -14.19
CA ALA A 111 -2.00 -4.58 -15.16
C ALA A 111 -3.42 -4.10 -15.54
N GLN A 112 -4.17 -3.60 -14.55
CA GLN A 112 -5.51 -3.03 -14.77
C GLN A 112 -5.47 -1.76 -15.64
N ILE A 113 -4.53 -0.85 -15.36
CA ILE A 113 -4.33 0.37 -16.16
C ILE A 113 -3.97 0.00 -17.61
N GLU A 114 -3.06 -0.95 -17.81
CA GLU A 114 -2.62 -1.36 -19.14
C GLU A 114 -3.72 -2.04 -19.96
N GLU A 115 -4.54 -2.89 -19.33
CA GLU A 115 -5.63 -3.58 -20.00
C GLU A 115 -6.69 -2.60 -20.54
N ARG A 116 -6.98 -1.54 -19.77
CA ARG A 116 -8.00 -0.55 -20.16
C ARG A 116 -7.50 0.54 -21.09
N ASN A 117 -6.33 1.09 -20.81
CA ASN A 117 -5.83 2.29 -21.48
C ASN A 117 -4.73 1.99 -22.52
N GLY A 118 -4.36 0.72 -22.70
CA GLY A 118 -3.16 0.33 -23.44
C GLY A 118 -1.89 0.63 -22.62
N LYS A 119 -0.71 0.49 -23.24
CA LYS A 119 0.56 0.82 -22.59
C LYS A 119 0.65 2.32 -22.28
N THR A 120 0.18 2.71 -21.11
CA THR A 120 0.28 4.07 -20.53
C THR A 120 1.34 4.16 -19.46
N VAL A 121 1.74 3.02 -18.88
CA VAL A 121 2.89 2.91 -17.98
C VAL A 121 4.16 3.10 -18.83
N PRO A 122 5.01 4.10 -18.53
CA PRO A 122 6.30 4.25 -19.19
C PRO A 122 7.13 2.98 -19.02
N ASP A 123 7.88 2.60 -20.05
CA ASP A 123 8.82 1.49 -19.95
C ASP A 123 9.78 1.73 -18.76
N PRO A 124 9.97 0.77 -17.82
CA PRO A 124 10.85 0.95 -16.66
C PRO A 124 12.26 1.44 -17.03
N GLU A 125 12.72 1.16 -18.26
CA GLU A 125 14.01 1.61 -18.79
C GLU A 125 14.04 3.11 -19.19
N GLN A 126 12.89 3.78 -19.29
CA GLN A 126 12.75 5.17 -19.72
C GLN A 126 12.57 6.17 -18.56
N GLN A 127 12.50 5.71 -17.30
CA GLN A 127 12.38 6.58 -16.12
C GLN A 127 13.74 6.96 -15.51
N LEU A 128 13.96 8.28 -15.46
CA LEU A 128 15.10 9.00 -14.86
C LEU A 128 15.09 9.02 -13.31
N ASP A 129 14.68 7.95 -12.63
CA ASP A 129 14.87 7.86 -11.18
C ASP A 129 15.21 6.42 -10.75
N PRO A 130 16.43 6.13 -10.26
CA PRO A 130 16.89 4.79 -9.88
C PRO A 130 16.12 4.09 -8.75
N GLY A 131 15.02 4.68 -8.25
CA GLY A 131 14.26 4.20 -7.09
C GLY A 131 12.83 3.72 -7.39
N PHE A 132 12.42 3.63 -8.65
CA PHE A 132 11.08 3.15 -9.01
C PHE A 132 11.03 1.62 -9.04
N ASP A 133 10.94 1.00 -7.86
CA ASP A 133 10.68 -0.45 -7.75
C ASP A 133 9.24 -0.77 -8.22
N LEU A 134 8.96 -1.98 -8.71
CA LEU A 134 7.60 -2.42 -9.10
C LEU A 134 6.98 -3.24 -7.97
N THR A 135 6.61 -2.57 -6.88
CA THR A 135 5.94 -3.13 -5.71
C THR A 135 4.49 -2.61 -5.62
N PRO A 136 3.59 -3.22 -4.84
CA PRO A 136 2.23 -2.69 -4.60
C PRO A 136 2.15 -1.27 -4.05
N ASP A 137 3.18 -0.74 -3.37
CA ASP A 137 3.27 0.70 -3.07
C ASP A 137 3.60 1.55 -4.31
N SER A 138 4.08 0.93 -5.38
CA SER A 138 4.48 1.61 -6.61
C SER A 138 3.34 2.16 -7.42
N TYR A 139 2.13 1.62 -7.34
CA TYR A 139 1.00 2.27 -8.02
C TYR A 139 0.65 3.60 -7.34
N THR A 140 0.79 3.69 -6.00
CA THR A 140 0.54 4.96 -5.28
C THR A 140 1.59 6.01 -5.67
N LYS A 141 2.85 5.58 -5.81
CA LYS A 141 3.96 6.41 -6.31
C LYS A 141 3.76 6.80 -7.78
N PHE A 142 3.28 5.87 -8.61
CA PHE A 142 2.98 6.10 -10.02
C PHE A 142 1.87 7.13 -10.19
N LEU A 143 0.77 6.98 -9.45
CA LEU A 143 -0.32 7.94 -9.48
C LEU A 143 0.16 9.32 -9.02
N ALA A 144 0.94 9.40 -7.93
CA ALA A 144 1.53 10.66 -7.49
C ALA A 144 2.43 11.30 -8.57
N TRP A 145 3.27 10.51 -9.24
CA TRP A 145 4.09 10.98 -10.36
C TRP A 145 3.22 11.50 -11.52
N HIS A 146 2.20 10.75 -11.94
CA HIS A 146 1.28 11.11 -13.03
C HIS A 146 0.55 12.42 -12.72
N LEU A 147 -0.03 12.53 -11.53
CA LEU A 147 -0.73 13.74 -11.10
C LEU A 147 0.23 14.93 -10.96
N GLY A 148 1.49 14.69 -10.59
CA GLY A 148 2.52 15.73 -10.58
C GLY A 148 2.79 16.30 -11.98
N ARG A 149 2.86 15.44 -13.01
CA ARG A 149 3.00 15.87 -14.41
C ARG A 149 1.75 16.60 -14.90
N PHE A 150 0.56 16.09 -14.58
CA PHE A 150 -0.71 16.76 -14.87
C PHE A 150 -0.77 18.18 -14.27
N ALA A 151 -0.28 18.35 -13.03
CA ALA A 151 -0.21 19.65 -12.39
C ALA A 151 0.71 20.62 -13.14
N GLN A 152 1.90 20.16 -13.56
CA GLN A 152 2.84 20.98 -14.34
C GLN A 152 2.22 21.45 -15.66
N GLN A 153 1.52 20.57 -16.38
CA GLN A 153 0.83 20.91 -17.63
C GLN A 153 -0.32 21.90 -17.40
N SER A 154 -1.08 21.73 -16.31
CA SER A 154 -2.15 22.64 -15.93
C SER A 154 -1.61 24.04 -15.60
N PHE A 155 -0.51 24.11 -14.84
CA PHE A 155 0.16 25.39 -14.52
C PHE A 155 0.67 26.10 -15.77
N ALA A 156 1.26 25.36 -16.73
CA ALA A 156 1.69 25.92 -18.00
C ALA A 156 0.52 26.52 -18.82
N SER A 157 -0.69 26.01 -18.59
CA SER A 157 -1.94 26.50 -19.19
C SER A 157 -2.65 27.58 -18.35
N GLY A 158 -2.03 28.04 -17.25
CA GLY A 158 -2.58 29.07 -16.36
C GLY A 158 -3.66 28.56 -15.40
N VAL A 159 -3.83 27.25 -15.25
CA VAL A 159 -4.83 26.63 -14.37
C VAL A 159 -4.15 26.04 -13.14
N PHE A 160 -4.66 26.37 -11.95
CA PHE A 160 -4.23 25.72 -10.71
C PHE A 160 -5.19 24.57 -10.38
N PRO A 161 -4.76 23.29 -10.46
CA PRO A 161 -5.70 22.17 -10.30
C PRO A 161 -6.33 22.12 -8.90
N THR A 162 -7.63 21.85 -8.88
CA THR A 162 -8.39 21.55 -7.66
C THR A 162 -8.29 20.06 -7.33
N ASP A 163 -8.78 19.68 -6.15
CA ASP A 163 -8.81 18.28 -5.71
C ASP A 163 -9.69 17.44 -6.66
N GLU A 164 -10.82 18.00 -7.11
CA GLU A 164 -11.72 17.35 -8.06
C GLU A 164 -11.06 17.12 -9.42
N MET A 165 -10.18 18.03 -9.86
CA MET A 165 -9.41 17.86 -11.10
C MET A 165 -8.42 16.69 -10.98
N PHE A 166 -7.73 16.57 -9.84
CA PHE A 166 -6.83 15.44 -9.59
C PHE A 166 -7.57 14.11 -9.50
N GLN A 167 -8.72 14.08 -8.82
CA GLN A 167 -9.57 12.90 -8.74
C GLN A 167 -10.09 12.47 -10.12
N SER A 168 -10.56 13.43 -10.93
CA SER A 168 -11.02 13.17 -12.30
C SER A 168 -9.88 12.62 -13.17
N GLU A 169 -8.68 13.18 -13.05
CA GLU A 169 -7.50 12.71 -13.78
C GLU A 169 -7.08 11.30 -13.33
N ALA A 170 -7.17 11.00 -12.03
CA ALA A 170 -6.90 9.66 -11.50
C ALA A 170 -7.89 8.62 -12.07
N ARG A 171 -9.18 8.94 -12.13
CA ARG A 171 -10.18 8.06 -12.76
C ARG A 171 -9.89 7.81 -14.23
N ARG A 172 -9.55 8.87 -14.99
CA ARG A 172 -9.19 8.73 -16.42
C ARG A 172 -8.00 7.82 -16.61
N LEU A 173 -6.98 7.92 -15.74
CA LEU A 173 -5.81 7.06 -15.78
C LEU A 173 -6.11 5.59 -15.47
N PHE A 174 -7.02 5.31 -14.54
CA PHE A 174 -7.31 3.94 -14.09
C PHE A 174 -8.39 3.24 -14.91
N TYR A 175 -9.39 4.00 -15.33
CA TYR A 175 -10.64 3.48 -15.83
C TYR A 175 -10.96 3.95 -17.26
N GLY A 176 -10.21 4.93 -17.77
CA GLY A 176 -10.46 5.52 -19.09
C GLY A 176 -11.66 6.47 -19.10
N SER A 177 -12.25 6.75 -17.93
CA SER A 177 -13.46 7.54 -17.73
C SER A 177 -13.29 8.50 -16.54
N ASP A 178 -14.13 9.53 -16.43
CA ASP A 178 -14.21 10.38 -15.23
C ASP A 178 -15.50 10.15 -14.43
N ASP A 179 -16.09 8.96 -14.50
CA ASP A 179 -17.29 8.60 -13.75
C ASP A 179 -17.05 8.64 -12.23
N ASN A 180 -17.81 9.46 -11.53
CA ASN A 180 -17.73 9.66 -10.08
C ASN A 180 -18.06 8.40 -9.25
N TRP A 181 -18.67 7.38 -9.85
CA TRP A 181 -18.86 6.09 -9.21
C TRP A 181 -17.56 5.30 -9.06
N GLU A 182 -16.57 5.58 -9.90
CA GLU A 182 -15.29 4.90 -9.87
C GLU A 182 -14.38 5.53 -8.81
N GLN A 183 -14.02 4.75 -7.78
CA GLN A 183 -13.19 5.21 -6.66
C GLN A 183 -11.71 4.93 -6.93
N THR A 184 -10.84 5.83 -6.49
CA THR A 184 -9.39 5.72 -6.53
C THR A 184 -8.81 6.15 -5.17
N ILE A 185 -7.51 5.93 -4.95
CA ILE A 185 -6.85 6.47 -3.74
C ILE A 185 -6.81 8.01 -3.73
N ALA A 186 -7.00 8.68 -4.86
CA ALA A 186 -7.07 10.14 -4.93
C ALA A 186 -8.35 10.70 -4.26
N ASP A 187 -9.34 9.85 -4.02
CA ASP A 187 -10.57 10.18 -3.29
C ASP A 187 -10.36 10.13 -1.76
N ASN A 188 -9.19 9.68 -1.28
CA ASN A 188 -8.82 9.77 0.12
C ASN A 188 -8.29 11.18 0.45
N GLU A 189 -8.98 11.90 1.34
CA GLU A 189 -8.63 13.27 1.75
C GLU A 189 -7.20 13.39 2.31
N GLN A 190 -6.77 12.40 3.08
CA GLN A 190 -5.43 12.41 3.67
C GLN A 190 -4.35 12.22 2.59
N TRP A 191 -4.61 11.35 1.62
CA TRP A 191 -3.70 11.11 0.50
C TRP A 191 -3.54 12.34 -0.38
N ILE A 192 -4.64 12.93 -0.84
CA ILE A 192 -4.59 14.08 -1.74
C ILE A 192 -3.96 15.30 -1.06
N ALA A 193 -4.26 15.54 0.22
CA ALA A 193 -3.61 16.60 0.99
C ALA A 193 -2.09 16.39 1.12
N THR A 194 -1.67 15.13 1.27
CA THR A 194 -0.24 14.75 1.37
C THR A 194 0.45 14.93 0.02
N PHE A 195 -0.16 14.44 -1.06
CA PHE A 195 0.30 14.62 -2.43
C PHE A 195 0.51 16.10 -2.76
N ARG A 196 -0.47 16.97 -2.48
CA ARG A 196 -0.36 18.40 -2.76
C ARG A 196 0.79 19.05 -1.99
N ARG A 197 0.93 18.73 -0.71
CA ARG A 197 2.02 19.25 0.13
C ARG A 197 3.39 18.80 -0.37
N GLN A 198 3.53 17.56 -0.82
CA GLN A 198 4.82 17.00 -1.24
C GLN A 198 5.22 17.39 -2.66
N HIS A 199 4.25 17.56 -3.56
CA HIS A 199 4.52 17.70 -4.99
C HIS A 199 4.14 19.07 -5.58
N LEU A 200 3.31 19.86 -4.88
CA LEU A 200 2.84 21.15 -5.39
C LEU A 200 3.27 22.35 -4.54
N SER A 201 3.65 22.14 -3.28
CA SER A 201 4.26 23.20 -2.48
C SER A 201 5.66 23.47 -2.99
N LYS A 202 5.83 24.63 -3.64
CA LYS A 202 7.13 25.26 -3.79
C LYS A 202 7.51 25.85 -2.44
N ASP A 203 8.66 25.44 -1.89
CA ASP A 203 9.39 26.33 -0.98
C ASP A 203 9.81 27.61 -1.72
#